data_AF-A0A7T5ETD7-F1
#
_entry.id   AF-A0A7T5ETD7-F1
#
_cell.length_a   1.000
_cell.length_b   1.000
_cell.length_c   1.000
_cell.angle_alpha   90.00
_cell.angle_beta   90.00
_cell.angle_gamma   90.00
#
_symmetry.space_group_name_H-M   'P 1'
#
loop_
_entity.id
_entity.type
_entity.pdbx_description
1 polymer ?
#
loop_
_entity_poly.entity_id
_entity_poly.type
_entity_poly.pdbx_seq_one_letter_code
_entity_poly.pdbx_strand_id
1 'polypeptide(L)'
;MKTDKSSTRFSIVTHGFWKYPIVGLIVILFVVIVGFSVGSPFYPTDTIKSTAVKQPGGTIWAVAQELDGTSASQVNKHEYGMKDPAKTLVLKPIQSASWFLSSQQKQALKTYGAASPAQQKTWAANYDTAIQKTIASKGNSGDGGPTPVPTLSKISSLKGNFGPVPILANAVLKLAQKGYLQTYFQGTSPNHVYQYTNIWLYDEPMMLNTAMKKGLTDDQWGMVKERGFFVGPWYLIVPAIAHVKLPQGSTALGFILWNGVIALFFVVIFPLVPGLRSIPKYLGLYKLIYAVDPNEKKESQGAHGTEVH
;
A
#
# COMPACT_ATOMS: atom_id res chain seq x y z
N MET A 1 -32.20 46.86 59.54
CA MET A 1 -32.15 46.86 58.06
C MET A 1 -30.70 46.63 57.64
N LYS A 2 -30.27 45.37 57.58
CA LYS A 2 -28.91 44.98 57.17
C LYS A 2 -29.01 44.52 55.71
N THR A 3 -28.28 45.20 54.83
CA THR A 3 -28.20 44.89 53.40
C THR A 3 -27.53 43.55 53.19
N ASP A 4 -28.30 42.56 52.75
CA ASP A 4 -27.80 41.31 52.22
C ASP A 4 -27.14 41.56 50.85
N LYS A 5 -25.89 41.12 50.71
CA LYS A 5 -25.11 41.20 49.48
C LYS A 5 -24.61 39.80 49.11
N SER A 6 -25.52 38.85 49.01
CA SER A 6 -25.31 37.56 48.33
C SER A 6 -25.26 37.75 46.81
N SER A 7 -24.10 38.18 46.28
CA SER A 7 -23.82 38.23 44.85
C SER A 7 -22.36 37.87 44.57
N THR A 8 -22.07 36.58 44.51
CA THR A 8 -20.85 36.03 43.88
C THR A 8 -21.25 34.72 43.21
N ARG A 9 -21.91 34.83 42.04
CA ARG A 9 -21.28 34.79 40.71
C ARG A 9 -20.69 33.41 40.41
N PHE A 10 -21.37 32.71 39.50
CA PHE A 10 -20.83 31.70 38.59
C PHE A 10 -19.32 31.87 38.36
N SER A 11 -18.51 31.05 39.04
CA SER A 11 -17.09 30.89 38.77
C SER A 11 -16.87 29.50 38.17
N ILE A 12 -17.46 29.25 37.00
CA ILE A 12 -17.33 27.97 36.30
C ILE A 12 -16.39 28.06 35.08
N VAL A 13 -15.89 29.22 34.63
CA VAL A 13 -15.30 29.27 33.27
C VAL A 13 -13.98 30.06 33.11
N THR A 14 -13.33 30.59 34.15
CA THR A 14 -12.18 31.49 33.93
C THR A 14 -10.78 30.92 34.17
N HIS A 15 -10.61 29.68 34.65
CA HIS A 15 -9.26 29.15 34.98
C HIS A 15 -8.79 27.90 34.22
N GLY A 16 -9.50 27.53 33.14
CA GLY A 16 -9.09 26.43 32.25
C GLY A 16 -9.08 26.79 30.76
N PHE A 17 -9.89 27.75 30.32
CA PHE A 17 -10.20 27.95 28.90
C PHE A 17 -9.00 28.36 28.03
N TRP A 18 -8.02 29.09 28.58
CA TRP A 18 -6.78 29.45 27.87
C TRP A 18 -5.73 28.34 27.85
N LYS A 19 -5.82 27.37 28.78
CA LYS A 19 -4.87 26.25 28.84
C LYS A 19 -5.17 25.19 27.76
N TYR A 20 -6.45 24.98 27.43
CA TYR A 20 -6.86 24.05 26.37
C TYR A 20 -6.32 24.40 24.96
N PRO A 21 -6.34 25.65 24.47
CA PRO A 21 -5.72 25.98 23.19
C PRO A 21 -4.20 25.89 23.23
N ILE A 22 -3.54 26.14 24.37
CA ILE A 22 -2.09 25.97 24.53
C ILE A 22 -1.70 24.48 24.50
N VAL A 23 -2.40 23.64 25.27
CA VAL A 23 -2.21 22.18 25.26
C VAL A 23 -2.55 21.62 23.87
N GLY A 24 -3.62 22.12 23.24
CA GLY A 24 -3.97 21.78 21.86
C GLY A 24 -2.85 22.15 20.87
N LEU A 25 -2.27 23.34 20.99
CA LEU A 25 -1.12 23.77 20.18
C LEU A 25 0.10 22.90 20.42
N ILE A 26 0.40 22.54 21.66
CA ILE A 26 1.52 21.66 22.01
C ILE A 26 1.30 20.26 21.42
N VAL A 27 0.08 19.72 21.51
CA VAL A 27 -0.26 18.42 20.92
C VAL A 27 -0.19 18.50 19.39
N ILE A 28 -0.68 19.57 18.77
CA ILE A 28 -0.56 19.77 17.31
C ILE A 28 0.90 19.86 16.90
N LEU A 29 1.72 20.66 17.60
CA LEU A 29 3.16 20.76 17.35
C LEU A 29 3.85 19.42 17.54
N PHE A 30 3.51 18.68 18.60
CA PHE A 30 4.05 17.35 18.84
C PHE A 30 3.66 16.38 17.71
N VAL A 31 2.39 16.37 17.29
CA VAL A 31 1.91 15.54 16.16
C VAL A 31 2.58 15.95 14.85
N VAL A 32 2.80 17.24 14.60
CA VAL A 32 3.52 17.73 13.42
C VAL A 32 4.99 17.33 13.46
N ILE A 33 5.67 17.51 14.60
CA ILE A 33 7.08 17.12 14.78
C ILE A 33 7.24 15.61 14.63
N VAL A 34 6.36 14.81 15.24
CA VAL A 34 6.32 13.35 15.07
C VAL A 34 5.99 13.01 13.62
N GLY A 35 5.03 13.68 12.99
CA GLY A 35 4.66 13.49 11.58
C GLY A 35 5.83 13.78 10.62
N PHE A 36 6.67 14.77 10.88
CA PHE A 36 7.88 15.05 10.10
C PHE A 36 9.04 14.10 10.43
N SER A 37 9.15 13.66 11.69
CA SER A 37 10.25 12.80 12.15
C SER A 37 10.00 11.31 11.89
N VAL A 38 8.74 10.92 11.71
CA VAL A 38 8.24 9.54 11.58
C VAL A 38 7.46 9.34 10.27
N GLY A 39 7.23 10.40 9.49
CA GLY A 39 6.42 10.36 8.27
C GLY A 39 7.05 9.51 7.18
N SER A 40 6.22 8.65 6.55
CA SER A 40 6.54 7.74 5.45
C SER A 40 7.58 8.29 4.48
N PRO A 41 8.54 7.46 4.02
CA PRO A 41 9.63 7.95 3.22
C PRO A 41 9.06 8.44 1.89
N PHE A 42 9.40 9.67 1.51
CA PHE A 42 8.99 10.27 0.24
C PHE A 42 9.74 9.60 -0.92
N TYR A 43 9.45 8.32 -1.18
CA TYR A 43 9.97 7.61 -2.34
C TYR A 43 9.12 7.97 -3.55
N PRO A 44 9.74 8.34 -4.68
CA PRO A 44 8.99 8.55 -5.90
C PRO A 44 8.31 7.24 -6.30
N THR A 45 7.03 7.31 -6.66
CA THR A 45 6.27 6.17 -7.16
C THR A 45 6.96 5.60 -8.40
N ASP A 46 7.10 4.28 -8.47
CA ASP A 46 7.54 3.64 -9.71
C ASP A 46 6.53 3.94 -10.83
N THR A 47 7.06 4.23 -12.01
CA THR A 47 6.29 4.52 -13.22
C THR A 47 6.63 3.47 -14.27
N ILE A 48 5.69 3.19 -15.17
CA ILE A 48 5.93 2.23 -16.26
C ILE A 48 7.17 2.63 -17.08
N LYS A 49 7.37 3.94 -17.28
CA LYS A 49 8.57 4.46 -17.94
C LYS A 49 9.85 4.16 -17.18
N SER A 50 9.89 4.46 -15.88
CA SER A 50 11.06 4.19 -15.04
C SER A 50 11.40 2.71 -15.03
N THR A 51 10.38 1.85 -14.88
CA THR A 51 10.52 0.40 -14.86
C THR A 51 11.05 -0.13 -16.20
N ALA A 52 10.44 0.28 -17.32
CA ALA A 52 10.85 -0.16 -18.66
C ALA A 52 12.24 0.33 -19.09
N VAL A 53 12.72 1.45 -18.53
CA VAL A 53 14.11 1.92 -18.75
C VAL A 53 15.10 1.14 -17.89
N LYS A 54 14.76 0.88 -16.61
CA LYS A 54 15.66 0.18 -15.66
C LYS A 54 15.71 -1.33 -15.90
N GLN A 55 14.59 -1.94 -16.28
CA GLN A 55 14.42 -3.38 -16.44
C GLN A 55 13.67 -3.72 -17.75
N PRO A 56 14.25 -3.41 -18.93
CA PRO A 56 13.57 -3.61 -20.22
C PRO A 56 13.18 -5.07 -20.49
N GLY A 57 13.95 -6.03 -19.96
CA GLY A 57 13.61 -7.45 -20.07
C GLY A 57 12.42 -7.86 -19.22
N GLY A 58 12.19 -7.19 -18.07
CA GLY A 58 10.99 -7.39 -17.24
C GLY A 58 9.73 -6.99 -17.99
N THR A 59 9.75 -5.85 -18.67
CA THR A 59 8.64 -5.39 -19.52
C THR A 59 8.36 -6.36 -20.67
N ILE A 60 9.39 -6.87 -21.36
CA ILE A 60 9.19 -7.87 -22.43
C ILE A 60 8.60 -9.16 -21.87
N TRP A 61 9.07 -9.59 -20.71
CA TRP A 61 8.59 -10.81 -20.07
C TRP A 61 7.12 -10.67 -19.62
N ALA A 62 6.74 -9.53 -19.04
CA ALA A 62 5.35 -9.23 -18.71
C ALA A 62 4.45 -9.31 -19.96
N VAL A 63 4.86 -8.72 -21.09
CA VAL A 63 4.11 -8.85 -22.36
C VAL A 63 3.95 -10.33 -22.77
N ALA A 64 5.02 -11.12 -22.66
CA ALA A 64 4.97 -12.54 -23.02
C ALA A 64 3.97 -13.30 -22.12
N GLN A 65 4.00 -13.07 -20.81
CA GLN A 65 3.07 -13.67 -19.85
C GLN A 65 1.62 -13.21 -20.06
N GLU A 66 1.41 -11.94 -20.38
CA GLU A 66 0.08 -11.39 -20.70
C GLU A 66 -0.53 -12.09 -21.92
N LEU A 67 0.24 -12.20 -23.00
CA LEU A 67 -0.20 -12.85 -24.24
C LEU A 67 -0.29 -14.37 -24.10
N ASP A 68 0.54 -14.98 -23.26
CA ASP A 68 0.45 -16.40 -22.93
C ASP A 68 -0.78 -16.62 -22.05
N GLY A 69 -1.11 -15.72 -21.14
CA GLY A 69 -2.15 -15.94 -20.14
C GLY A 69 -1.61 -16.62 -18.87
N THR A 70 -0.34 -16.40 -18.56
CA THR A 70 0.36 -16.86 -17.35
C THR A 70 0.64 -15.73 -16.35
N SER A 71 0.35 -14.48 -16.72
CA SER A 71 0.52 -13.31 -15.84
C SER A 71 -0.43 -13.33 -14.65
N ALA A 72 -0.09 -12.59 -13.59
CA ALA A 72 -0.91 -12.55 -12.37
C ALA A 72 -2.28 -11.89 -12.64
N SER A 73 -2.35 -10.94 -13.57
CA SER A 73 -3.58 -10.29 -14.01
C SER A 73 -4.65 -11.26 -14.55
N GLN A 74 -4.26 -12.46 -15.01
CA GLN A 74 -5.17 -13.48 -15.55
C GLN A 74 -6.06 -14.13 -14.50
N VAL A 75 -5.57 -14.22 -13.26
CA VAL A 75 -6.33 -14.80 -12.13
C VAL A 75 -7.58 -13.96 -11.85
N ASN A 76 -7.48 -12.64 -12.04
CA ASN A 76 -8.52 -11.67 -11.70
C ASN A 76 -9.06 -10.93 -12.94
N LYS A 77 -9.07 -11.58 -14.11
CA LYS A 77 -9.45 -10.96 -15.41
C LYS A 77 -10.85 -10.31 -15.45
N HIS A 78 -11.77 -10.75 -14.58
CA HIS A 78 -13.11 -10.17 -14.45
C HIS A 78 -13.20 -9.06 -13.39
N GLU A 79 -12.24 -9.06 -12.46
CA GLU A 79 -12.09 -7.99 -11.49
C GLU A 79 -11.62 -6.73 -12.22
N TYR A 80 -12.06 -5.56 -11.76
CA TYR A 80 -11.63 -4.27 -12.31
C TYR A 80 -11.96 -4.04 -13.81
N GLY A 81 -12.94 -4.77 -14.38
CA GLY A 81 -13.45 -4.52 -15.74
C GLY A 81 -12.48 -4.80 -16.90
N MET A 82 -11.35 -5.48 -16.65
CA MET A 82 -10.29 -5.72 -17.65
C MET A 82 -10.71 -6.67 -18.78
N LYS A 83 -11.54 -7.67 -18.47
CA LYS A 83 -12.03 -8.77 -19.32
C LYS A 83 -10.91 -9.69 -19.83
N ASP A 84 -10.11 -9.18 -20.75
CA ASP A 84 -9.05 -9.90 -21.47
C ASP A 84 -7.74 -9.11 -21.28
N PRO A 85 -6.87 -9.53 -20.34
CA PRO A 85 -5.64 -8.82 -20.02
C PRO A 85 -4.70 -8.68 -21.23
N ALA A 86 -4.53 -9.73 -22.03
CA ALA A 86 -3.75 -9.71 -23.27
C ALA A 86 -4.23 -8.60 -24.22
N LYS A 87 -5.54 -8.47 -24.43
CA LYS A 87 -6.09 -7.38 -25.25
C LYS A 87 -5.93 -6.02 -24.60
N THR A 88 -6.25 -5.91 -23.32
CA THR A 88 -6.35 -4.62 -22.62
C THR A 88 -4.99 -4.02 -22.30
N LEU A 89 -4.02 -4.84 -21.89
CA LEU A 89 -2.70 -4.41 -21.45
C LEU A 89 -1.64 -4.46 -22.56
N VAL A 90 -1.83 -5.26 -23.60
CA VAL A 90 -0.83 -5.40 -24.69
C VAL A 90 -1.38 -4.89 -26.02
N LEU A 91 -2.45 -5.49 -26.55
CA LEU A 91 -2.83 -5.27 -27.95
C LEU A 91 -3.49 -3.90 -28.19
N LYS A 92 -4.44 -3.49 -27.36
CA LYS A 92 -5.13 -2.19 -27.51
C LYS A 92 -4.18 -0.99 -27.36
N PRO A 93 -3.22 -0.94 -26.41
CA PRO A 93 -2.23 0.12 -26.36
C PRO A 93 -1.42 0.22 -27.67
N ILE A 94 -0.93 -0.90 -28.19
CA ILE A 94 -0.19 -0.93 -29.47
C ILE A 94 -1.08 -0.43 -30.62
N GLN A 95 -2.34 -0.87 -30.69
CA GLN A 95 -3.31 -0.43 -31.70
C GLN A 95 -3.56 1.07 -31.64
N SER A 96 -3.76 1.62 -30.44
CA SER A 96 -3.99 3.05 -30.23
C SER A 96 -2.77 3.92 -30.57
N ALA A 97 -1.57 3.34 -30.47
CA ALA A 97 -0.31 3.97 -30.83
C ALA A 97 0.13 3.64 -32.27
N SER A 98 -0.78 3.26 -33.17
CA SER A 98 -0.43 2.85 -34.55
C SER A 98 0.40 3.89 -35.32
N TRP A 99 0.25 5.18 -35.01
CA TRP A 99 1.05 6.28 -35.56
C TRP A 99 2.55 6.22 -35.17
N PHE A 100 2.89 5.56 -34.06
CA PHE A 100 4.25 5.38 -33.56
C PHE A 100 4.92 4.09 -34.07
N LEU A 101 4.15 3.17 -34.67
CA LEU A 101 4.64 1.87 -35.09
C LEU A 101 5.38 1.91 -36.44
N SER A 102 6.49 1.19 -36.53
CA SER A 102 7.16 0.90 -37.81
C SER A 102 6.30 0.00 -38.70
N SER A 103 6.61 -0.05 -40.00
CA SER A 103 5.95 -0.96 -40.95
C SER A 103 6.03 -2.42 -40.49
N GLN A 104 7.17 -2.84 -39.93
CA GLN A 104 7.35 -4.19 -39.38
C GLN A 104 6.45 -4.44 -38.17
N GLN A 105 6.29 -3.46 -37.26
CA GLN A 105 5.42 -3.59 -36.09
C GLN A 105 3.95 -3.61 -36.47
N LYS A 106 3.53 -2.80 -37.46
CA LYS A 106 2.17 -2.84 -38.01
C LYS A 106 1.85 -4.19 -38.64
N GLN A 107 2.79 -4.73 -39.43
CA GLN A 107 2.64 -6.06 -40.01
C GLN A 107 2.57 -7.15 -38.94
N ALA A 108 3.41 -7.08 -37.90
CA ALA A 108 3.39 -8.01 -36.78
C ALA A 108 2.03 -8.01 -36.05
N LEU A 109 1.47 -6.82 -35.80
CA LEU A 109 0.14 -6.67 -35.20
C LEU A 109 -0.96 -7.26 -36.08
N LYS A 110 -0.92 -7.02 -37.39
CA LYS A 110 -1.86 -7.62 -38.35
C LYS A 110 -1.73 -9.15 -38.39
N THR A 111 -0.51 -9.67 -38.48
CA THR A 111 -0.23 -11.11 -38.49
C THR A 111 -0.72 -11.78 -37.20
N TYR A 112 -0.48 -11.16 -36.05
CA TYR A 112 -0.98 -11.69 -34.77
C TYR A 112 -2.50 -11.69 -34.72
N GLY A 113 -3.13 -10.55 -35.06
CA GLY A 113 -4.60 -10.41 -35.03
C GLY A 113 -5.35 -11.29 -36.03
N ALA A 114 -4.71 -11.69 -37.14
CA ALA A 114 -5.29 -12.59 -38.13
C ALA A 114 -5.09 -14.09 -37.81
N ALA A 115 -4.17 -14.43 -36.89
CA ALA A 115 -3.93 -15.81 -36.48
C ALA A 115 -5.07 -16.34 -35.61
N SER A 116 -5.26 -17.66 -35.60
CA SER A 116 -6.25 -18.28 -34.71
C SER A 116 -5.85 -18.09 -33.23
N PRO A 117 -6.81 -18.11 -32.28
CA PRO A 117 -6.50 -18.02 -30.86
C PRO A 117 -5.52 -19.10 -30.38
N ALA A 118 -5.62 -20.32 -30.94
CA ALA A 118 -4.70 -21.41 -30.65
C ALA A 118 -3.26 -21.06 -31.09
N GLN A 119 -3.10 -20.49 -32.29
CA GLN A 119 -1.79 -20.10 -32.81
C GLN A 119 -1.18 -18.91 -32.05
N GLN A 120 -2.01 -17.93 -31.68
CA GLN A 120 -1.61 -16.81 -30.81
C GLN A 120 -1.05 -17.32 -29.48
N LYS A 121 -1.78 -18.22 -28.83
CA LYS A 121 -1.38 -18.87 -27.57
C LYS A 121 -0.11 -19.71 -27.74
N THR A 122 0.02 -20.50 -28.80
CA THR A 122 1.24 -21.28 -29.07
C THR A 122 2.47 -20.38 -29.22
N TRP A 123 2.36 -19.30 -29.98
CA TRP A 123 3.47 -18.34 -30.14
C TRP A 123 3.86 -17.67 -28.83
N ALA A 124 2.88 -17.23 -28.05
CA ALA A 124 3.11 -16.59 -26.77
C ALA A 124 3.73 -17.54 -25.74
N ALA A 125 3.18 -18.76 -25.61
CA ALA A 125 3.70 -19.80 -24.73
C ALA A 125 5.15 -20.19 -25.07
N ASN A 126 5.45 -20.36 -26.36
CA ASN A 126 6.81 -20.65 -26.81
C ASN A 126 7.78 -19.53 -26.45
N TYR A 127 7.35 -18.27 -26.58
CA TYR A 127 8.20 -17.13 -26.27
C TYR A 127 8.40 -16.94 -24.77
N ASP A 128 7.33 -17.02 -23.97
CA ASP A 128 7.41 -16.97 -22.49
C ASP A 128 8.31 -18.09 -21.96
N THR A 129 8.10 -19.33 -22.38
CA THR A 129 8.95 -20.48 -22.03
C THR A 129 10.41 -20.24 -22.41
N ALA A 130 10.68 -19.66 -23.58
CA ALA A 130 12.03 -19.35 -24.02
C ALA A 130 12.68 -18.26 -23.15
N ILE A 131 11.94 -17.22 -22.76
CA ILE A 131 12.42 -16.18 -21.84
C ILE A 131 12.72 -16.79 -20.47
N GLN A 132 11.82 -17.61 -19.93
CA GLN A 132 12.02 -18.26 -18.62
C GLN A 132 13.30 -19.09 -18.58
N LYS A 133 13.66 -19.78 -19.66
CA LYS A 133 14.95 -20.50 -19.78
C LYS A 133 16.18 -19.59 -19.72
N THR A 134 16.05 -18.29 -19.99
CA THR A 134 17.15 -17.31 -19.88
C THR A 134 17.37 -16.78 -18.46
N ILE A 135 16.32 -16.86 -17.64
CA ILE A 135 16.32 -16.51 -16.22
C ILE A 135 17.10 -17.62 -15.53
N ALA A 136 18.34 -17.33 -15.14
CA ALA A 136 19.15 -18.32 -14.43
C ALA A 136 18.41 -18.76 -13.17
N SER A 137 18.40 -20.07 -12.86
CA SER A 137 17.76 -20.68 -11.68
C SER A 137 18.29 -20.18 -10.32
N LYS A 138 19.06 -19.08 -10.27
CA LYS A 138 19.56 -18.48 -9.03
C LYS A 138 18.52 -17.52 -8.48
N GLY A 139 17.62 -18.12 -7.72
CA GLY A 139 16.66 -17.45 -6.87
C GLY A 139 15.45 -18.33 -6.77
N ASN A 140 15.40 -19.18 -5.74
CA ASN A 140 14.17 -19.84 -5.34
C ASN A 140 13.13 -18.74 -5.09
N SER A 141 12.26 -18.50 -6.06
CA SER A 141 11.08 -17.63 -5.89
C SER A 141 10.15 -18.14 -4.79
N GLY A 142 10.42 -19.33 -4.23
CA GLY A 142 9.74 -19.89 -3.05
C GLY A 142 10.31 -19.47 -1.68
N ASP A 143 11.51 -18.88 -1.62
CA ASP A 143 12.20 -18.59 -0.34
C ASP A 143 12.27 -17.08 0.00
N GLY A 144 11.44 -16.25 -0.65
CA GLY A 144 11.46 -14.80 -0.41
C GLY A 144 12.72 -14.10 -0.90
N GLY A 145 13.35 -14.62 -1.97
CA GLY A 145 14.45 -13.97 -2.71
C GLY A 145 13.96 -13.16 -3.93
N PRO A 146 14.73 -12.15 -4.40
CA PRO A 146 14.31 -11.28 -5.49
C PRO A 146 13.99 -12.08 -6.76
N THR A 147 12.87 -11.76 -7.42
CA THR A 147 12.49 -12.33 -8.71
C THR A 147 13.57 -12.03 -9.74
N PRO A 148 14.21 -13.05 -10.33
CA PRO A 148 15.28 -12.80 -11.27
C PRO A 148 14.72 -12.19 -12.56
N VAL A 149 15.46 -11.20 -13.09
CA VAL A 149 15.02 -10.39 -14.24
C VAL A 149 15.76 -10.88 -15.49
N PRO A 150 15.06 -11.25 -16.58
CA PRO A 150 15.72 -11.61 -17.82
C PRO A 150 16.44 -10.39 -18.42
N THR A 151 17.65 -10.59 -18.94
CA THR A 151 18.40 -9.50 -19.58
C THR A 151 18.00 -9.37 -21.04
N LEU A 152 17.92 -8.13 -21.54
CA LEU A 152 17.55 -7.87 -22.93
C LEU A 152 18.51 -8.53 -23.94
N SER A 153 19.79 -8.65 -23.59
CA SER A 153 20.80 -9.35 -24.41
C SER A 153 20.47 -10.82 -24.61
N LYS A 154 20.05 -11.53 -23.55
CA LYS A 154 19.64 -12.93 -23.64
C LYS A 154 18.34 -13.09 -24.42
N ILE A 155 17.36 -12.23 -24.16
CA ILE A 155 16.08 -12.22 -24.89
C ILE A 155 16.29 -12.02 -26.39
N SER A 156 17.18 -11.08 -26.77
CA SER A 156 17.46 -10.78 -28.18
C SER A 156 18.15 -11.93 -28.93
N SER A 157 18.76 -12.87 -28.20
CA SER A 157 19.41 -14.06 -28.76
C SER A 157 18.46 -15.25 -28.93
N LEU A 158 17.23 -15.17 -28.41
CA LEU A 158 16.27 -16.26 -28.46
C LEU A 158 15.88 -16.61 -29.90
N LYS A 159 15.84 -17.91 -30.18
CA LYS A 159 15.35 -18.46 -31.45
C LYS A 159 14.25 -19.47 -31.19
N GLY A 160 13.23 -19.45 -32.03
CA GLY A 160 12.09 -20.36 -31.91
C GLY A 160 10.89 -19.87 -32.71
N ASN A 161 9.85 -20.70 -32.75
CA ASN A 161 8.59 -20.35 -33.39
C ASN A 161 7.75 -19.46 -32.45
N PHE A 162 8.10 -18.19 -32.41
CA PHE A 162 7.44 -17.17 -31.58
C PHE A 162 6.46 -16.29 -32.37
N GLY A 163 6.35 -16.52 -33.69
CA GLY A 163 5.55 -15.68 -34.58
C GLY A 163 5.92 -14.19 -34.43
N PRO A 164 4.92 -13.28 -34.41
CA PRO A 164 5.15 -11.84 -34.28
C PRO A 164 5.33 -11.37 -32.82
N VAL A 165 5.26 -12.26 -31.81
CA VAL A 165 5.27 -11.89 -30.38
C VAL A 165 6.51 -11.07 -29.97
N PRO A 166 7.75 -11.40 -30.38
CA PRO A 166 8.92 -10.61 -30.01
C PRO A 166 8.87 -9.17 -30.55
N ILE A 167 8.28 -8.98 -31.75
CA ILE A 167 8.13 -7.66 -32.37
C ILE A 167 7.09 -6.83 -31.61
N LEU A 168 5.99 -7.45 -31.18
CA LEU A 168 4.96 -6.82 -30.35
C LEU A 168 5.51 -6.44 -28.97
N ALA A 169 6.24 -7.32 -28.31
CA ALA A 169 6.85 -7.04 -27.02
C ALA A 169 7.84 -5.86 -27.09
N ASN A 170 8.64 -5.77 -28.16
CA ASN A 170 9.51 -4.63 -28.39
C ASN A 170 8.72 -3.33 -28.68
N ALA A 171 7.56 -3.43 -29.36
CA ALA A 171 6.69 -2.27 -29.55
C ALA A 171 6.16 -1.74 -28.21
N VAL A 172 5.67 -2.61 -27.33
CA VAL A 172 5.23 -2.24 -25.97
C VAL A 172 6.38 -1.64 -25.17
N LEU A 173 7.57 -2.27 -25.20
CA LEU A 173 8.74 -1.75 -24.50
C LEU A 173 9.05 -0.32 -24.91
N LYS A 174 9.03 -0.01 -26.22
CA LYS A 174 9.26 1.36 -26.69
C LYS A 174 8.17 2.33 -26.23
N LEU A 175 6.89 1.92 -26.27
CA LEU A 175 5.79 2.75 -25.77
C LEU A 175 5.91 3.01 -24.26
N ALA A 176 6.29 1.99 -23.48
CA ALA A 176 6.54 2.08 -22.06
C ALA A 176 7.70 3.04 -21.75
N GLN A 177 8.84 2.89 -22.43
CA GLN A 177 10.02 3.76 -22.29
C GLN A 177 9.75 5.22 -22.68
N LYS A 178 8.79 5.47 -23.58
CA LYS A 178 8.34 6.83 -23.93
C LYS A 178 7.28 7.38 -22.97
N GLY A 179 6.78 6.58 -22.03
CA GLY A 179 5.73 6.96 -21.09
C GLY A 179 4.32 6.88 -21.63
N TYR A 180 4.15 6.51 -22.91
CA TYR A 180 2.83 6.42 -23.55
C TYR A 180 1.92 5.41 -22.86
N LEU A 181 2.47 4.24 -22.49
CA LEU A 181 1.70 3.14 -21.93
C LEU A 181 0.99 3.53 -20.62
N GLN A 182 1.65 4.31 -19.76
CA GLN A 182 1.05 4.81 -18.53
C GLN A 182 -0.10 5.79 -18.80
N THR A 183 0.10 6.76 -19.68
CA THR A 183 -0.97 7.69 -20.06
C THR A 183 -2.16 6.97 -20.70
N TYR A 184 -1.88 5.97 -21.54
CA TYR A 184 -2.92 5.14 -22.15
C TYR A 184 -3.74 4.40 -21.08
N PHE A 185 -3.08 3.74 -20.12
CA PHE A 185 -3.76 3.06 -19.03
C PHE A 185 -4.54 4.00 -18.14
N GLN A 186 -4.03 5.20 -17.88
CA GLN A 186 -4.76 6.22 -17.14
C GLN A 186 -6.03 6.68 -17.84
N GLY A 187 -5.99 6.85 -19.16
CA GLY A 187 -7.16 7.22 -19.95
C GLY A 187 -8.19 6.10 -20.15
N THR A 188 -7.83 4.84 -19.89
CA THR A 188 -8.67 3.67 -20.19
C THR A 188 -9.05 2.84 -18.96
N SER A 189 -8.46 3.10 -17.79
CA SER A 189 -8.78 2.38 -16.56
C SER A 189 -10.21 2.68 -16.10
N PRO A 190 -11.03 1.66 -15.82
CA PRO A 190 -12.38 1.87 -15.29
C PRO A 190 -12.31 2.26 -13.81
N ASN A 191 -13.13 3.25 -13.42
CA ASN A 191 -13.35 3.74 -12.05
C ASN A 191 -12.15 4.38 -11.33
N HIS A 192 -10.94 3.84 -11.46
CA HIS A 192 -9.73 4.34 -10.81
C HIS A 192 -8.62 4.54 -11.83
N VAL A 193 -8.14 5.78 -11.96
CA VAL A 193 -7.20 6.20 -13.02
C VAL A 193 -5.86 5.44 -13.01
N TYR A 194 -5.47 4.84 -11.88
CA TYR A 194 -4.23 4.08 -11.79
C TYR A 194 -4.41 2.56 -11.84
N GLN A 195 -5.62 2.05 -12.04
CA GLN A 195 -5.89 0.61 -11.89
C GLN A 195 -5.04 -0.25 -12.84
N TYR A 196 -5.09 0.00 -14.16
CA TYR A 196 -4.28 -0.75 -15.11
C TYR A 196 -2.79 -0.43 -15.01
N THR A 197 -2.43 0.77 -14.53
CA THR A 197 -1.02 1.11 -14.25
C THR A 197 -0.47 0.23 -13.14
N ASN A 198 -1.22 0.06 -12.05
CA ASN A 198 -0.82 -0.74 -10.90
C ASN A 198 -0.73 -2.22 -11.25
N ILE A 199 -1.72 -2.75 -12.01
CA ILE A 199 -1.70 -4.14 -12.46
C ILE A 199 -0.47 -4.39 -13.34
N TRP A 200 -0.21 -3.53 -14.32
CA TRP A 200 0.97 -3.65 -15.18
C TRP A 200 2.28 -3.67 -14.38
N LEU A 201 2.43 -2.77 -13.40
CA LEU A 201 3.62 -2.72 -12.55
C LEU A 201 3.76 -3.96 -11.66
N TYR A 202 2.64 -4.59 -11.29
CA TYR A 202 2.61 -5.84 -10.52
C TYR A 202 3.07 -7.04 -11.34
N ASP A 203 2.76 -7.07 -12.64
CA ASP A 203 3.22 -8.13 -13.56
C ASP A 203 4.71 -8.01 -13.91
N GLU A 204 5.37 -6.89 -13.56
CA GLU A 204 6.81 -6.71 -13.76
C GLU A 204 7.64 -7.08 -12.51
N PRO A 205 8.81 -7.74 -12.65
CA PRO A 205 9.66 -8.12 -11.52
C PRO A 205 10.14 -6.96 -10.63
N MET A 206 10.22 -5.74 -11.19
CA MET A 206 10.83 -4.61 -10.50
C MET A 206 10.08 -4.22 -9.23
N MET A 207 8.75 -4.19 -9.28
CA MET A 207 7.95 -3.70 -8.14
C MET A 207 8.11 -4.63 -6.93
N LEU A 208 8.00 -5.94 -7.15
CA LEU A 208 8.25 -6.94 -6.11
C LEU A 208 9.69 -6.87 -5.59
N ASN A 209 10.69 -6.78 -6.48
CA ASN A 209 12.09 -6.65 -6.09
C ASN A 209 12.37 -5.37 -5.27
N THR A 210 11.75 -4.26 -5.63
CA THR A 210 11.81 -3.00 -4.87
C THR A 210 11.16 -3.20 -3.49
N ALA A 211 9.98 -3.81 -3.43
CA ALA A 211 9.29 -4.09 -2.18
C ALA A 211 10.14 -4.97 -1.26
N MET A 212 10.74 -6.04 -1.77
CA MET A 212 11.64 -6.93 -1.00
C MET A 212 12.90 -6.22 -0.54
N LYS A 213 13.54 -5.45 -1.43
CA LYS A 213 14.71 -4.62 -1.07
C LYS A 213 14.36 -3.57 -0.01
N LYS A 214 13.11 -3.13 0.06
CA LYS A 214 12.63 -2.16 1.05
C LYS A 214 11.98 -2.80 2.27
N GLY A 215 11.74 -4.10 2.28
CA GLY A 215 11.11 -4.82 3.39
C GLY A 215 9.59 -4.57 3.46
N LEU A 216 8.97 -4.23 2.33
CA LEU A 216 7.56 -3.87 2.19
C LEU A 216 6.67 -5.07 1.84
N THR A 217 7.22 -6.28 1.75
CA THR A 217 6.41 -7.48 1.47
C THR A 217 5.67 -7.96 2.70
N ASP A 218 4.48 -8.54 2.50
CA ASP A 218 3.61 -9.02 3.58
C ASP A 218 4.30 -10.06 4.47
N ASP A 219 5.13 -10.94 3.88
CA ASP A 219 5.89 -11.97 4.60
C ASP A 219 6.95 -11.40 5.57
N GLN A 220 7.28 -10.11 5.46
CA GLN A 220 8.33 -9.45 6.23
C GLN A 220 7.79 -8.46 7.26
N TRP A 221 6.48 -8.44 7.53
CA TRP A 221 5.81 -7.37 8.29
C TRP A 221 5.83 -6.04 7.52
N GLY A 222 5.61 -6.07 6.21
CA GLY A 222 5.76 -4.91 5.31
C GLY A 222 5.01 -3.65 5.73
N MET A 223 3.84 -3.79 6.36
CA MET A 223 3.08 -2.67 6.94
C MET A 223 3.75 -2.06 8.18
N VAL A 224 4.62 -2.79 8.88
CA VAL A 224 5.28 -2.37 10.14
C VAL A 224 6.75 -1.99 9.90
N LYS A 225 7.41 -2.61 8.91
CA LYS A 225 8.84 -2.44 8.58
C LYS A 225 9.05 -1.61 7.31
N GLU A 226 8.41 -0.45 7.19
CA GLU A 226 8.91 0.59 6.28
C GLU A 226 10.37 0.93 6.68
N ARG A 227 11.36 0.38 5.96
CA ARG A 227 12.77 0.64 6.24
C ARG A 227 13.12 2.09 5.88
N GLY A 228 13.43 2.89 6.89
CA GLY A 228 13.75 4.32 6.78
C GLY A 228 13.58 5.13 8.06
N PHE A 229 12.89 4.59 9.07
CA PHE A 229 12.61 5.29 10.34
C PHE A 229 13.13 4.53 11.55
N PHE A 230 13.53 5.29 12.58
CA PHE A 230 13.93 4.74 13.87
C PHE A 230 12.75 4.11 14.64
N VAL A 231 11.53 4.59 14.35
CA VAL A 231 10.26 4.00 14.75
C VAL A 231 9.39 3.91 13.49
N GLY A 232 9.19 2.72 12.93
CA GLY A 232 8.21 2.54 11.84
C GLY A 232 6.79 2.91 12.32
N PRO A 233 5.74 2.74 11.49
CA PRO A 233 4.36 2.94 11.91
C PRO A 233 3.95 1.88 12.96
N TRP A 234 4.41 2.05 14.19
CA TRP A 234 4.31 1.11 15.30
C TRP A 234 2.86 0.81 15.67
N TYR A 235 1.95 1.75 15.39
CA TYR A 235 0.52 1.54 15.58
C TYR A 235 -0.05 0.48 14.63
N LEU A 236 0.64 0.15 13.53
CA LEU A 236 0.31 -0.97 12.65
C LEU A 236 0.77 -2.32 13.23
N ILE A 237 1.56 -2.35 14.31
CA ILE A 237 1.90 -3.60 15.02
C ILE A 237 0.64 -4.24 15.60
N VAL A 238 -0.28 -3.45 16.13
CA VAL A 238 -1.54 -3.95 16.71
C VAL A 238 -2.38 -4.73 15.67
N PRO A 239 -2.70 -4.17 14.49
CA PRO A 239 -3.32 -4.92 13.41
C PRO A 239 -2.44 -6.01 12.79
N ALA A 240 -1.11 -5.89 12.85
CA ALA A 240 -0.20 -6.88 12.27
C ALA A 240 -0.02 -8.13 13.14
N ILE A 241 -0.05 -8.01 14.47
CA ILE A 241 -0.12 -9.16 15.40
C ILE A 241 -1.45 -9.89 15.22
N ALA A 242 -2.52 -9.12 14.97
CA ALA A 242 -3.84 -9.61 14.61
C ALA A 242 -3.93 -10.23 13.20
N HIS A 243 -2.93 -10.01 12.32
CA HIS A 243 -2.82 -10.64 10.99
C HIS A 243 -2.42 -12.12 11.08
N VAL A 244 -3.00 -12.86 12.03
CA VAL A 244 -2.94 -14.32 12.02
C VAL A 244 -3.75 -14.77 10.81
N LYS A 245 -3.07 -15.41 9.84
CA LYS A 245 -3.71 -16.12 8.73
C LYS A 245 -4.79 -17.03 9.32
N LEU A 246 -6.07 -16.73 9.07
CA LEU A 246 -7.12 -17.72 9.27
C LEU A 246 -6.79 -18.94 8.37
N PRO A 247 -7.29 -20.16 8.68
CA PRO A 247 -6.96 -21.38 7.94
C PRO A 247 -7.27 -21.39 6.43
N GLN A 248 -7.66 -20.27 5.83
CA GLN A 248 -7.95 -20.11 4.40
C GLN A 248 -7.40 -18.81 3.76
N GLY A 249 -6.41 -18.15 4.39
CA GLY A 249 -5.59 -17.13 3.69
C GLY A 249 -6.24 -15.77 3.40
N SER A 250 -7.46 -15.48 3.87
CA SER A 250 -8.07 -14.15 3.71
C SER A 250 -7.48 -13.15 4.72
N THR A 251 -6.67 -12.20 4.23
CA THR A 251 -6.03 -11.14 5.03
C THR A 251 -7.00 -10.00 5.40
N ALA A 252 -7.90 -9.62 4.49
CA ALA A 252 -8.80 -8.48 4.69
C ALA A 252 -9.89 -8.72 5.77
N LEU A 253 -10.55 -9.88 5.75
CA LEU A 253 -11.60 -10.20 6.73
C LEU A 253 -11.01 -10.46 8.12
N GLY A 254 -9.86 -11.13 8.19
CA GLY A 254 -9.12 -11.32 9.44
C GLY A 254 -8.70 -9.98 10.07
N PHE A 255 -8.21 -9.04 9.26
CA PHE A 255 -7.87 -7.70 9.71
C PHE A 255 -9.07 -6.96 10.30
N ILE A 256 -10.21 -6.93 9.59
CA ILE A 256 -11.41 -6.24 10.09
C ILE A 256 -11.92 -6.88 11.38
N LEU A 257 -11.97 -8.21 11.42
CA LEU A 257 -12.50 -8.95 12.57
C LEU A 257 -11.63 -8.76 13.81
N TRP A 258 -10.31 -8.90 13.70
CA TRP A 258 -9.42 -8.76 14.85
C TRP A 258 -9.26 -7.32 15.33
N ASN A 259 -9.18 -6.33 14.43
CA ASN A 259 -9.19 -4.93 14.85
C ASN A 259 -10.53 -4.56 15.49
N GLY A 260 -11.65 -5.09 14.99
CA GLY A 260 -12.96 -4.96 15.62
C GLY A 260 -13.00 -5.56 17.02
N VAL A 261 -12.46 -6.76 17.21
CA VAL A 261 -12.39 -7.45 18.52
C VAL A 261 -11.48 -6.70 19.50
N ILE A 262 -10.32 -6.22 19.06
CA ILE A 262 -9.39 -5.44 19.89
C ILE A 262 -10.00 -4.08 20.25
N ALA A 263 -10.62 -3.38 19.29
CA ALA A 263 -11.33 -2.14 19.56
C ALA A 263 -12.49 -2.36 20.54
N LEU A 264 -13.26 -3.44 20.38
CA LEU A 264 -14.31 -3.81 21.32
C LEU A 264 -13.74 -4.14 22.71
N PHE A 265 -12.61 -4.84 22.78
CA PHE A 265 -11.90 -5.08 24.03
C PHE A 265 -11.50 -3.76 24.72
N PHE A 266 -10.95 -2.78 23.99
CA PHE A 266 -10.57 -1.48 24.55
C PHE A 266 -11.76 -0.59 24.92
N VAL A 267 -12.87 -0.66 24.20
CA VAL A 267 -14.06 0.17 24.47
C VAL A 267 -14.93 -0.43 25.57
N VAL A 268 -15.07 -1.76 25.59
CA VAL A 268 -16.02 -2.45 26.48
C VAL A 268 -15.31 -3.10 27.67
N ILE A 269 -14.23 -3.85 27.43
CA ILE A 269 -13.61 -4.68 28.48
C ILE A 269 -12.60 -3.87 29.30
N PHE A 270 -11.79 -3.03 28.67
CA PHE A 270 -10.79 -2.19 29.34
C PHE A 270 -11.33 -1.33 30.49
N PRO A 271 -12.51 -0.66 30.39
CA PRO A 271 -13.08 0.06 31.52
C PRO A 271 -13.70 -0.85 32.60
N LEU A 272 -13.91 -2.14 32.32
CA LEU A 272 -14.54 -3.10 33.24
C LEU A 272 -13.53 -3.94 34.02
N VAL A 273 -12.29 -4.10 33.53
CA VAL A 273 -11.24 -4.87 34.21
C VAL A 273 -10.60 -4.05 35.34
N PRO A 274 -10.69 -4.51 36.61
CA PRO A 274 -10.00 -3.89 37.74
C PRO A 274 -8.48 -3.88 37.50
N GLY A 275 -7.83 -2.75 37.75
CA GLY A 275 -6.39 -2.55 37.45
C GLY A 275 -6.18 -1.79 36.14
N LEU A 276 -6.67 -2.30 35.00
CA LEU A 276 -6.57 -1.61 33.70
C LEU A 276 -7.34 -0.29 33.67
N ARG A 277 -8.57 -0.29 34.21
CA ARG A 277 -9.37 0.93 34.42
C ARG A 277 -8.63 2.01 35.22
N SER A 278 -7.73 1.59 36.10
CA SER A 278 -6.97 2.48 36.98
C SER A 278 -5.70 3.03 36.32
N ILE A 279 -5.27 2.50 35.17
CA ILE A 279 -4.06 2.94 34.46
C ILE A 279 -4.09 4.44 34.16
N PRO A 280 -5.17 5.04 33.64
CA PRO A 280 -5.24 6.50 33.47
C PRO A 280 -5.02 7.29 34.76
N LYS A 281 -5.44 6.72 35.91
CA LYS A 281 -5.21 7.31 37.23
C LYS A 281 -3.74 7.17 37.67
N TYR A 282 -3.12 6.01 37.47
CA TYR A 282 -1.71 5.78 37.81
C TYR A 282 -0.74 6.57 36.92
N LEU A 283 -1.05 6.68 35.62
CA LEU A 283 -0.30 7.51 34.68
C LEU A 283 -0.57 9.02 34.89
N GLY A 284 -1.44 9.39 35.83
CA GLY A 284 -1.72 10.78 36.15
C GLY A 284 -2.44 11.54 35.03
N LEU A 285 -3.10 10.85 34.09
CA LEU A 285 -3.79 11.50 32.97
C LEU A 285 -4.93 12.42 33.44
N TYR A 286 -5.50 12.13 34.61
CA TYR A 286 -6.47 13.03 35.25
C TYR A 286 -5.89 14.41 35.55
N LYS A 287 -4.57 14.55 35.76
CA LYS A 287 -3.90 15.85 35.99
C LYS A 287 -3.86 16.70 34.71
N LEU A 288 -3.91 16.08 33.53
CA LEU A 288 -4.00 16.77 32.24
C LEU A 288 -5.41 17.30 31.97
N ILE A 289 -6.44 16.64 32.53
CA ILE A 289 -7.85 16.99 32.32
C ILE A 289 -8.37 17.89 33.45
N TYR A 290 -7.95 17.64 34.69
CA TYR A 290 -8.36 18.34 35.89
C TYR A 290 -7.11 18.90 36.59
N ALA A 291 -6.99 20.22 36.60
CA ALA A 291 -5.90 20.93 37.27
C ALA A 291 -6.01 20.98 38.80
N VAL A 292 -6.97 20.27 39.40
CA VAL A 292 -7.19 20.26 40.86
C VAL A 292 -7.08 18.83 41.35
N ASP A 293 -6.18 18.61 42.32
CA ASP A 293 -6.03 17.33 42.99
C ASP A 293 -7.33 17.02 43.76
N PRO A 294 -8.05 15.93 43.45
CA PRO A 294 -9.29 15.62 44.13
C PRO A 294 -9.13 15.39 45.64
N ASN A 295 -7.89 15.24 46.13
CA ASN A 295 -7.60 15.07 47.55
C ASN A 295 -7.46 16.40 48.32
N GLU A 296 -7.26 17.53 47.64
CA GLU A 296 -7.04 18.84 48.30
C GLU A 296 -8.29 19.34 49.04
N LYS A 297 -9.48 18.86 48.64
CA LYS A 297 -10.73 19.23 49.32
C LYS A 297 -10.91 18.58 50.70
N LYS A 298 -10.20 17.49 51.02
CA LYS A 298 -10.38 16.79 52.30
C LYS A 298 -9.75 17.50 53.50
N GLU A 299 -8.69 18.29 53.30
CA GLU A 299 -8.05 19.02 54.41
C GLU A 299 -8.84 20.29 54.79
N SER A 300 -9.52 20.94 53.84
CA SER A 300 -10.26 22.18 54.13
C SER A 300 -11.57 22.01 54.91
N GLN A 301 -12.13 20.78 54.99
CA GLN A 301 -13.38 20.52 55.69
C GLN A 301 -13.20 19.91 57.10
N GLY A 302 -11.98 19.52 57.48
CA GLY A 302 -11.67 18.98 58.81
C GLY A 302 -11.30 20.03 59.86
N ALA A 303 -11.12 21.30 59.49
CA ALA A 303 -10.59 22.35 60.36
C ALA A 303 -11.65 23.29 60.97
N HIS A 304 -12.94 22.93 60.93
CA HIS A 304 -14.03 23.75 61.49
C HIS A 304 -14.94 22.95 62.43
N GLY A 305 -14.33 22.16 63.30
CA GLY A 305 -15.04 21.31 64.26
C GLY A 305 -14.36 21.25 65.62
N THR A 306 -13.96 22.39 66.19
CA THR A 306 -13.67 22.46 67.63
C THR A 306 -13.96 23.86 68.16
N GLU A 307 -14.71 23.88 69.28
CA GLU A 307 -14.86 24.92 70.30
C GLU A 307 -16.15 25.78 70.40
N VAL A 308 -16.96 25.35 71.38
CA VAL A 308 -17.57 26.10 72.50
C VAL A 308 -18.95 26.75 72.26
N HIS A 309 -20.00 26.07 72.73
CA HIS A 309 -20.66 26.40 74.00
C HIS A 309 -21.33 25.15 74.61
#